data_AF-A0A8J7RFC1-F1
#
_entry.id   AF-A0A8J7RFC1-F1
#
_cell.length_a   1.000
_cell.length_b   1.000
_cell.length_c   1.000
_cell.angle_alpha   90.00
_cell.angle_beta   90.00
_cell.angle_gamma   90.00
#
_symmetry.space_group_name_H-M   'P 1'
#
loop_
_entity.id
_entity.type
_entity.pdbx_description
1 polymer ?
#
loop_
_entity_poly.entity_id
_entity_poly.type
_entity_poly.pdbx_seq_one_letter_code
_entity_poly.pdbx_strand_id
1 'polypeptide(L)'
;MVSQEELVKTIINNGGAISSTELKKIYNTKEYGNIGQKITQLKKKKIIEKIDGPSHSMIYFITDLNYVNNLNNESKESDIIILNLNEDLSNYEKLLKFFELKADSEAVKKFKSNMF
;
A
#
# COMPACT_ATOMS: atom_id res chain seq x y z
N MET A 1 -18.94 8.09 3.20
CA MET A 1 -18.66 7.78 1.78
C MET A 1 -17.18 8.00 1.54
N VAL A 2 -16.45 6.92 1.24
CA VAL A 2 -15.00 6.95 1.04
C VAL A 2 -14.62 7.67 -0.26
N SER A 3 -13.70 8.63 -0.20
CA SER A 3 -13.20 9.35 -1.38
C SER A 3 -12.10 8.56 -2.12
N GLN A 4 -11.73 8.97 -3.34
CA GLN A 4 -10.59 8.34 -4.04
C GLN A 4 -9.27 8.59 -3.28
N GLU A 5 -9.11 9.78 -2.73
CA GLU A 5 -7.92 10.21 -2.00
C GLU A 5 -7.76 9.45 -0.70
N GLU A 6 -8.85 9.27 0.06
CA GLU A 6 -8.86 8.50 1.30
C GLU A 6 -8.50 7.03 1.06
N LEU A 7 -9.02 6.44 -0.02
CA LEU A 7 -8.67 5.08 -0.42
C LEU A 7 -7.19 4.96 -0.78
N VAL A 8 -6.64 5.93 -1.54
CA VAL A 8 -5.21 5.96 -1.88
C VAL A 8 -4.34 6.15 -0.63
N LYS A 9 -4.71 7.05 0.28
CA LYS A 9 -4.03 7.24 1.58
C LYS A 9 -4.03 5.95 2.40
N THR A 10 -5.12 5.20 2.39
CA THR A 10 -5.21 3.92 3.08
C THR A 10 -4.24 2.88 2.51
N ILE A 11 -4.10 2.83 1.17
CA ILE A 11 -3.12 1.94 0.51
C ILE A 11 -1.69 2.38 0.86
N ILE A 12 -1.40 3.69 0.82
CA ILE A 12 -0.08 4.25 1.18
C ILE A 12 0.26 3.91 2.64
N ASN A 13 -0.66 4.15 3.57
CA ASN A 13 -0.49 3.87 5.00
C ASN A 13 -0.31 2.37 5.30
N ASN A 14 -0.71 1.49 4.38
CA ASN A 14 -0.46 0.05 4.45
C ASN A 14 0.88 -0.36 3.76
N GLY A 15 1.76 0.60 3.46
CA GLY A 15 3.05 0.33 2.81
C GLY A 15 2.98 0.29 1.29
N GLY A 16 1.96 0.93 0.69
CA GLY A 16 1.80 1.03 -0.77
C GLY A 16 1.06 -0.15 -1.41
N ALA A 17 0.63 -1.13 -0.63
CA ALA A 17 -0.21 -2.24 -1.07
C ALA A 17 -1.23 -2.63 0.01
N ILE A 18 -2.40 -3.13 -0.37
CA ILE A 18 -3.43 -3.60 0.58
C ILE A 18 -4.27 -4.74 -0.01
N SER A 19 -4.65 -5.71 0.83
CA SER A 19 -5.54 -6.79 0.41
C SER A 19 -7.02 -6.39 0.46
N SER A 20 -7.84 -7.01 -0.39
CA SER A 20 -9.31 -6.87 -0.35
C SER A 20 -9.90 -7.29 0.99
N THR A 21 -9.28 -8.26 1.66
CA THR A 21 -9.71 -8.72 2.99
C THR A 21 -9.45 -7.65 4.04
N GLU A 22 -8.33 -6.94 3.93
CA GLU A 22 -7.97 -5.86 4.84
C GLU A 22 -8.78 -4.59 4.57
N LEU A 23 -9.04 -4.25 3.31
CA LEU A 23 -10.01 -3.20 2.96
C LEU A 23 -11.40 -3.49 3.55
N LYS A 24 -11.87 -4.74 3.58
CA LYS A 24 -13.14 -5.11 4.22
C LYS A 24 -13.12 -4.98 5.75
N LYS A 25 -11.93 -5.04 6.37
CA LYS A 25 -11.77 -4.85 7.82
C LYS A 25 -11.74 -3.37 8.18
N ILE A 26 -11.05 -2.57 7.38
CA ILE A 26 -10.97 -1.11 7.56
C ILE A 26 -12.32 -0.47 7.25
N TYR A 27 -12.94 -0.88 6.16
CA TYR A 27 -14.21 -0.35 5.71
C TYR A 27 -15.29 -1.40 5.86
N ASN A 28 -16.31 -1.09 6.67
CA ASN A 28 -17.46 -1.96 6.84
C ASN A 28 -18.10 -2.33 5.48
N THR A 29 -18.70 -3.52 5.42
CA THR A 29 -19.27 -4.10 4.19
C THR A 29 -20.27 -3.20 3.46
N LYS A 30 -20.98 -2.32 4.19
CA LYS A 30 -21.90 -1.32 3.61
C LYS A 30 -21.21 -0.30 2.69
N GLU A 31 -19.95 0.04 2.96
CA GLU A 31 -19.19 1.00 2.15
C GLU A 31 -18.41 0.33 1.01
N TYR A 32 -18.36 -1.00 1.00
CA TYR A 32 -17.54 -1.78 0.06
C TYR A 32 -18.00 -1.69 -1.40
N GLY A 33 -19.30 -1.51 -1.64
CA GLY A 33 -19.84 -1.27 -2.98
C GLY A 33 -19.31 0.03 -3.60
N ASN A 34 -19.20 1.09 -2.78
CA ASN A 34 -18.60 2.36 -3.19
C ASN A 34 -17.09 2.20 -3.40
N ILE A 35 -16.40 1.47 -2.53
CA ILE A 35 -14.96 1.18 -2.66
C ILE A 35 -14.64 0.45 -3.97
N GLY A 36 -15.44 -0.55 -4.37
CA GLY A 36 -15.24 -1.24 -5.64
C GLY A 36 -15.30 -0.31 -6.85
N GLN A 37 -16.20 0.68 -6.84
CA GLN A 37 -16.27 1.71 -7.88
C GLN A 37 -15.04 2.63 -7.86
N LYS A 38 -14.58 3.05 -6.67
CA LYS A 38 -13.36 3.87 -6.52
C LYS A 38 -12.11 3.15 -6.99
N ILE A 39 -11.96 1.87 -6.64
CA ILE A 39 -10.88 1.01 -7.14
C ILE A 39 -10.89 0.99 -8.67
N THR A 40 -12.06 0.78 -9.28
CA THR A 40 -12.19 0.74 -10.74
C THR A 40 -11.77 2.07 -11.38
N GLN A 41 -12.14 3.20 -10.77
CA GLN A 41 -11.76 4.54 -11.24
C GLN A 41 -10.24 4.78 -11.11
N LEU A 42 -9.63 4.42 -9.97
CA LEU A 42 -8.19 4.54 -9.74
C LEU A 42 -7.38 3.68 -10.70
N LYS A 43 -7.85 2.47 -10.99
CA LYS A 43 -7.27 1.58 -12.02
C LYS A 43 -7.33 2.20 -13.41
N LYS A 44 -8.47 2.76 -13.82
CA LYS A 44 -8.59 3.46 -15.11
C LYS A 44 -7.63 4.63 -15.25
N LYS A 45 -7.34 5.32 -14.14
CA LYS A 45 -6.34 6.39 -14.05
C LYS A 45 -4.89 5.90 -13.94
N LYS A 46 -4.66 4.57 -13.88
CA LYS A 46 -3.35 3.93 -13.67
C LYS A 46 -2.65 4.37 -12.37
N ILE A 47 -3.43 4.78 -11.37
CA ILE A 47 -2.91 5.16 -10.05
C ILE A 47 -2.61 3.92 -9.21
N ILE A 48 -3.46 2.91 -9.35
CA ILE A 48 -3.31 1.61 -8.69
C ILE A 48 -3.45 0.49 -9.69
N GLU A 49 -2.85 -0.66 -9.38
CA GLU A 49 -3.12 -1.92 -10.05
C GLU A 49 -3.58 -3.00 -9.07
N LYS A 50 -3.98 -4.15 -9.61
CA LYS A 50 -4.36 -5.32 -8.80
C LYS A 50 -3.63 -6.58 -9.25
N ILE A 51 -3.33 -7.45 -8.30
CA ILE A 51 -2.90 -8.83 -8.54
C ILE A 51 -3.78 -9.80 -7.73
N ASP A 52 -3.80 -11.06 -8.15
CA ASP A 52 -4.40 -12.13 -7.38
C ASP A 52 -3.54 -12.41 -6.14
N GLY A 53 -4.19 -12.39 -4.98
CA GLY A 53 -3.59 -12.71 -3.70
C GLY A 53 -3.93 -14.13 -3.25
N PRO A 54 -3.36 -14.57 -2.11
CA PRO A 54 -3.70 -15.86 -1.52
C PRO A 54 -5.20 -15.98 -1.21
N SER A 55 -5.71 -17.21 -1.25
CA SER A 55 -7.09 -17.53 -0.82
C SER A 55 -8.18 -16.73 -1.52
N HIS A 56 -8.06 -16.52 -2.84
CA HIS A 56 -9.01 -15.76 -3.66
C HIS A 56 -9.18 -14.29 -3.23
N SER A 57 -8.19 -13.73 -2.53
CA SER A 57 -8.13 -12.30 -2.25
C SER A 57 -7.54 -11.54 -3.43
N MET A 58 -7.81 -10.24 -3.50
CA MET A 58 -7.18 -9.33 -4.46
C MET A 58 -6.23 -8.42 -3.69
N ILE A 59 -5.04 -8.17 -4.21
CA ILE A 59 -4.09 -7.21 -3.64
C ILE A 59 -4.05 -6.00 -4.56
N TYR A 60 -4.27 -4.81 -4.00
CA TYR A 60 -4.20 -3.53 -4.69
C TYR A 60 -2.91 -2.81 -4.30
N PHE A 61 -2.22 -2.19 -5.24
CA PHE A 61 -0.95 -1.50 -4.98
C PHE A 61 -0.82 -0.23 -5.82
N ILE A 62 -0.08 0.75 -5.30
CA ILE A 62 0.18 2.02 -5.98
C ILE A 62 1.13 1.80 -7.17
N THR A 63 0.78 2.36 -8.32
CA THR A 63 1.62 2.36 -9.53
C THR A 63 2.07 3.76 -9.94
N ASP A 64 1.32 4.80 -9.58
CA ASP A 64 1.67 6.19 -9.91
C ASP A 64 2.17 6.94 -8.67
N LEU A 65 3.51 7.08 -8.57
CA LEU A 65 4.16 7.81 -7.49
C LEU A 65 3.98 9.34 -7.60
N ASN A 66 3.78 9.87 -8.80
CA ASN A 66 3.56 11.31 -9.00
C ASN A 66 2.20 11.73 -8.43
N TYR A 67 1.18 10.89 -8.63
CA TYR A 67 -0.12 11.08 -8.00
C TYR A 67 -0.01 11.12 -6.47
N VAL A 68 0.75 10.20 -5.88
CA VAL A 68 0.99 10.16 -4.42
C VAL A 68 1.71 11.41 -3.93
N ASN A 69 2.76 11.84 -4.64
CA ASN A 69 3.52 13.03 -4.27
C ASN A 69 2.66 14.30 -4.32
N ASN A 70 1.79 14.42 -5.33
CA ASN A 70 0.86 15.55 -5.43
C ASN A 70 -0.20 15.54 -4.31
N LEU A 71 -0.69 14.36 -3.94
CA LEU A 71 -1.62 14.18 -2.82
C LEU A 71 -1.02 14.63 -1.48
N ASN A 72 0.29 14.39 -1.30
CA ASN A 72 1.02 14.77 -0.11
C ASN A 72 1.40 16.26 -0.12
N ASN A 73 1.63 16.87 -1.28
CA ASN A 73 1.90 18.31 -1.39
C ASN A 73 0.69 19.19 -1.06
N GLU A 74 -0.54 18.72 -1.29
CA GLU A 74 -1.76 19.41 -0.84
C GLU A 74 -2.04 19.21 0.66
N SER A 75 -1.44 18.17 1.25
CA SER A 75 -1.54 17.85 2.67
C SER A 75 -0.36 18.47 3.42
N LYS A 76 -0.44 19.76 3.80
CA LYS A 76 0.56 20.39 4.68
C LYS A 76 0.94 19.45 5.83
N GLU A 77 2.24 19.22 5.96
CA GLU A 77 2.92 18.63 7.13
C GLU A 77 2.13 17.55 7.87
N SER A 78 2.23 16.30 7.40
CA SER A 78 1.96 15.15 8.26
C SER A 78 2.78 13.94 7.79
N ASP A 79 3.92 13.74 8.45
CA ASP A 79 4.62 12.48 8.77
C ASP A 79 4.44 11.25 7.86
N ILE A 80 4.40 11.42 6.54
CA ILE A 80 4.54 10.30 5.60
C ILE A 80 5.99 10.28 5.13
N ILE A 81 6.77 9.36 5.69
CA ILE A 81 8.09 9.00 5.16
C ILE A 81 7.85 8.32 3.81
N ILE A 82 7.93 9.10 2.73
CA ILE A 82 8.09 8.56 1.38
C ILE A 82 9.53 8.05 1.31
N LEU A 83 9.69 6.73 1.34
CA LEU A 83 10.99 6.09 1.12
C LEU A 83 11.37 6.28 -0.35
N ASN A 84 12.07 7.38 -0.64
CA ASN A 84 12.75 7.58 -1.91
C ASN A 84 13.93 6.59 -1.93
N LEU A 85 13.73 5.44 -2.59
CA LEU A 85 14.67 4.31 -2.58
C LEU A 85 16.03 4.58 -3.27
N ASN A 86 16.27 5.81 -3.71
CA ASN A 86 17.49 6.18 -4.44
C ASN A 86 18.50 6.98 -3.61
N GLU A 87 18.20 7.40 -2.38
CA GLU A 87 19.18 8.06 -1.52
C GLU A 87 19.08 7.57 -0.07
N ASP A 88 20.23 7.19 0.49
CA ASP A 88 20.54 6.75 1.85
C ASP A 88 20.25 5.29 2.27
N LEU A 89 21.33 4.52 2.36
CA LEU A 89 21.47 3.22 3.05
C LEU A 89 20.89 3.20 4.48
N SER A 90 20.73 4.35 5.15
CA SER A 90 20.13 4.42 6.50
C SER A 90 18.65 4.04 6.53
N ASN A 91 17.96 4.16 5.39
CA ASN A 91 16.55 3.76 5.25
C ASN A 91 16.39 2.25 5.04
N TYR A 92 17.41 1.58 4.50
CA TYR A 92 17.43 0.13 4.33
C TYR A 92 17.52 -0.59 5.69
N GLU A 93 18.33 -0.09 6.63
CA GLU A 93 18.41 -0.65 7.98
C GLU A 93 17.11 -0.50 8.77
N LYS A 94 16.37 0.60 8.55
CA LYS A 94 15.04 0.79 9.15
C LYS A 94 14.00 -0.16 8.55
N LEU A 95 14.05 -0.39 7.24
CA LEU A 95 13.24 -1.41 6.54
C LEU A 95 13.55 -2.81 7.05
N LEU A 96 14.82 -3.17 7.19
CA LEU A 96 15.25 -4.45 7.77
C LEU A 96 14.77 -4.60 9.20
N LYS A 97 14.92 -3.58 10.06
CA LYS A 97 14.37 -3.60 11.43
C LYS A 97 12.86 -3.75 11.46
N PHE A 98 12.14 -3.14 10.52
CA PHE A 98 10.68 -3.29 10.40
C PHE A 98 10.29 -4.72 10.00
N PHE A 99 11.02 -5.34 9.08
CA PHE A 99 10.82 -6.75 8.72
C PHE A 99 11.29 -7.72 9.83
N GLU A 100 12.34 -7.38 10.56
CA GLU A 100 12.84 -8.13 11.73
C GLU A 100 11.89 -8.05 12.93
N LEU A 101 11.26 -6.89 13.17
CA LEU A 101 10.20 -6.73 14.17
C LEU A 101 8.90 -7.49 13.81
N LYS A 102 8.73 -7.87 12.54
CA LYS A 102 7.66 -8.76 12.06
C LYS A 102 8.14 -10.17 11.73
N ALA A 103 9.36 -10.54 12.13
CA ALA A 103 10.02 -11.80 11.75
C ALA A 103 9.57 -13.04 12.52
N ASP A 104 8.26 -13.20 12.71
CA ASP A 104 7.66 -14.54 12.82
C ASP A 104 6.89 -14.94 11.53
N SER A 105 6.95 -14.09 10.50
CA SER A 105 6.36 -14.39 9.20
C SER A 105 7.35 -15.12 8.28
N GLU A 106 6.95 -16.32 7.87
CA GLU A 106 7.59 -17.21 6.90
C GLU A 106 8.02 -16.50 5.59
N ALA A 107 7.37 -15.37 5.26
CA ALA A 107 7.71 -14.52 4.12
C ALA A 107 9.13 -13.93 4.18
N VAL A 108 9.64 -13.60 5.37
CA VAL A 108 10.99 -13.01 5.53
C VAL A 108 12.10 -14.05 5.31
N LYS A 109 11.87 -15.30 5.73
CA LYS A 109 12.79 -16.42 5.49
C LYS A 109 12.92 -16.72 3.99
N LYS A 110 11.81 -16.67 3.26
CA LYS A 110 11.77 -16.90 1.81
C LYS A 110 12.45 -15.79 1.01
N PHE A 111 12.36 -14.55 1.47
CA PHE A 111 13.07 -13.42 0.88
C PHE A 111 14.60 -13.54 1.07
N LYS A 112 15.07 -13.88 2.29
CA LYS A 112 16.50 -14.11 2.56
C LYS A 112 17.08 -15.31 1.78
N SER A 113 16.29 -16.36 1.54
CA SER A 113 16.70 -17.55 0.78
C SER A 113 16.90 -17.31 -0.72
N ASN A 114 16.29 -16.28 -1.30
CA ASN A 114 16.41 -15.98 -2.73
C ASN A 114 17.53 -14.97 -3.03
N MET A 115 18.32 -14.58 -2.03
CA MET A 115 19.38 -13.58 -2.14
C MET A 115 20.80 -14.17 -2.04
N PHE A 116 20.93 -15.49 -1.93
CA PHE A 116 22.18 -16.25 -2.00
C PHE A 116 22.10 -17.34 -3.07
#